data_AF-A0A8T4QXN8-F1
#
_entry.id   AF-A0A8T4QXN8-F1
#
_cell.length_a   1.000
_cell.length_b   1.000
_cell.length_c   1.000
_cell.angle_alpha   90.00
_cell.angle_beta   90.00
_cell.angle_gamma   90.00
#
_symmetry.space_group_name_H-M   'P 1'
#
loop_
_entity.id
_entity.type
_entity.pdbx_description
1 polymer ?
#
loop_
_entity_poly.entity_id
_entity_poly.type
_entity_poly.pdbx_seq_one_letter_code
_entity_poly.pdbx_strand_id
1 'polypeptide(L)'
;MRLRGQGECFAGISPRQGCQEGGDGWICAFEFGIVLSPDAAQKQADATRNLAILSDGGGRYLSEPIVFYLDDVEVDSLSIDADLRGKASTNIQITGSGTGSTRNLAIQDALDNMKQLQTLLITGSLPVKLDIIRADTISPLLGEQFLNNAISAGGIAVLVVALILYGVYRKLRIAIPILFTALLEIYLVLGVAVIIRQNIDLAAIAGIIAAVGTGVDDQIVITDEALNRGGREDVAWRDRIKRAFFIIFGSYFSVIVSMTPLLFAGAGLLRGFAITTMLGVSIGVFITRPAYAKIVEILIGED
;
A
#
# COMPACT_ATOMS: atom_id res chain seq x y z
N MET A 1 -2.60 -18.54 -24.54
CA MET A 1 -3.87 -17.81 -24.70
C MET A 1 -3.64 -16.37 -24.28
N ARG A 2 -4.14 -15.36 -25.01
CA ARG A 2 -4.02 -13.95 -24.58
C ARG A 2 -5.42 -13.35 -24.42
N LEU A 3 -5.64 -12.62 -23.34
CA LEU A 3 -6.80 -11.74 -23.24
C LEU A 3 -6.60 -10.57 -24.21
N ARG A 4 -7.67 -10.17 -24.89
CA ARG A 4 -7.65 -9.03 -25.80
C ARG A 4 -7.68 -7.75 -24.97
N GLY A 5 -6.75 -6.82 -25.22
CA GLY A 5 -6.70 -5.53 -24.54
C GLY A 5 -7.96 -4.68 -24.81
N GLN A 6 -8.29 -3.81 -23.86
CA GLN A 6 -9.40 -2.85 -23.94
C GLN A 6 -9.33 -2.07 -25.27
N GLY A 7 -10.25 -2.35 -26.18
CA GLY A 7 -10.30 -1.64 -27.47
C GLY A 7 -11.25 -2.23 -28.49
N GLU A 8 -11.44 -3.57 -28.54
CA GLU A 8 -12.23 -4.17 -29.63
C GLU A 8 -13.17 -5.33 -29.26
N CYS A 9 -13.24 -5.76 -27.99
CA CYS A 9 -14.36 -6.55 -27.46
C CYS A 9 -14.57 -6.15 -26.00
N PHE A 10 -15.83 -5.98 -25.61
CA PHE A 10 -16.22 -5.62 -24.25
C PHE A 10 -15.88 -6.75 -23.27
N ALA A 11 -15.28 -6.42 -22.13
CA ALA A 11 -15.06 -7.34 -21.01
C ALA A 11 -15.79 -6.78 -19.78
N GLY A 12 -16.82 -7.48 -19.31
CA GLY A 12 -17.66 -7.02 -18.21
C GLY A 12 -19.08 -7.59 -18.29
N ILE A 13 -20.05 -6.88 -17.72
CA ILE A 13 -21.47 -7.26 -17.77
C ILE A 13 -22.00 -7.20 -19.21
N SER A 14 -22.49 -8.32 -19.73
CA SER A 14 -22.92 -8.45 -21.13
C SER A 14 -23.93 -7.34 -21.50
N PRO A 15 -23.65 -6.52 -22.52
CA PRO A 15 -24.58 -5.48 -22.97
C PRO A 15 -25.82 -6.07 -23.65
N ARG A 16 -25.79 -7.36 -24.05
CA ARG A 16 -26.89 -8.04 -24.72
C ARG A 16 -27.86 -8.69 -23.73
N GLN A 17 -27.33 -9.40 -22.74
CA GLN A 17 -28.15 -10.12 -21.76
C GLN A 17 -28.42 -9.29 -20.50
N GLY A 18 -27.47 -8.43 -20.12
CA GLY A 18 -27.59 -7.52 -18.99
C GLY A 18 -27.82 -8.23 -17.67
N CYS A 19 -28.58 -7.57 -16.79
CA CYS A 19 -29.06 -8.14 -15.54
C CYS A 19 -30.57 -8.30 -15.63
N GLN A 20 -31.06 -9.48 -15.25
CA GLN A 20 -32.47 -9.82 -15.25
C GLN A 20 -32.89 -10.23 -13.84
N GLU A 21 -34.13 -9.93 -13.49
CA GLU A 21 -34.74 -10.35 -12.24
C GLU A 21 -35.41 -11.72 -12.46
N GLY A 22 -35.10 -12.70 -11.60
CA GLY A 22 -35.58 -14.07 -11.76
C GLY A 22 -35.75 -14.75 -10.40
N GLY A 23 -36.95 -15.28 -10.14
CA GLY A 23 -37.29 -15.95 -8.88
C GLY A 23 -37.16 -15.02 -7.67
N ASP A 24 -36.22 -15.35 -6.78
CA ASP A 24 -35.93 -14.62 -5.52
C ASP A 24 -34.67 -13.72 -5.60
N GLY A 25 -34.21 -13.37 -6.81
CA GLY A 25 -33.00 -12.54 -6.95
C GLY A 25 -32.72 -12.00 -8.35
N TRP A 26 -31.48 -11.56 -8.54
CA TRP A 26 -30.96 -11.00 -9.77
C TRP A 26 -29.92 -11.95 -10.37
N ILE A 27 -29.96 -12.11 -11.69
CA ILE A 27 -28.95 -12.82 -12.48
C ILE A 27 -28.34 -11.82 -13.45
N CYS A 28 -27.02 -11.69 -13.44
CA CYS A 28 -26.29 -10.82 -14.36
C CYS A 28 -25.36 -11.65 -15.22
N ALA A 29 -25.45 -11.48 -16.53
CA ALA A 29 -24.54 -12.13 -17.46
C ALA A 29 -23.26 -11.31 -17.64
N PHE A 30 -22.12 -11.97 -17.78
CA PHE A 30 -20.86 -11.36 -18.20
C PHE A 30 -20.41 -11.92 -19.54
N GLU A 31 -19.58 -11.17 -20.26
CA GLU A 31 -18.90 -11.65 -21.45
C GLU A 31 -17.48 -11.09 -21.54
N PHE A 32 -16.55 -11.87 -22.10
CA PHE A 32 -15.22 -11.40 -22.45
C PHE A 32 -14.66 -12.17 -23.65
N GLY A 33 -13.75 -11.52 -24.40
CA GLY A 33 -13.11 -12.11 -25.58
C GLY A 33 -11.73 -12.69 -25.28
N ILE A 34 -11.42 -13.82 -25.88
CA ILE A 34 -10.12 -14.50 -25.85
C ILE A 34 -9.58 -14.65 -27.27
N VAL A 35 -8.25 -14.61 -27.40
CA VAL A 35 -7.57 -14.87 -28.67
C VAL A 35 -6.75 -16.16 -28.57
N LEU A 36 -7.09 -17.11 -29.44
CA LEU A 36 -6.35 -18.36 -29.65
C LEU A 36 -5.26 -18.15 -30.72
N SER A 37 -4.14 -18.86 -30.58
CA SER A 37 -3.19 -18.98 -31.69
C SER A 37 -3.82 -19.77 -32.84
N PRO A 38 -3.38 -19.59 -34.10
CA PRO A 38 -3.89 -20.37 -35.23
C PRO A 38 -3.84 -21.88 -34.98
N ASP A 39 -2.74 -22.39 -34.41
CA ASP A 39 -2.60 -23.80 -34.07
C ASP A 39 -3.61 -24.27 -33.01
N ALA A 40 -3.88 -23.45 -32.00
CA ALA A 40 -4.87 -23.77 -30.96
C ALA A 40 -6.30 -23.73 -31.52
N ALA A 41 -6.60 -22.77 -32.39
CA ALA A 41 -7.89 -22.70 -33.08
C ALA A 41 -8.11 -23.93 -33.97
N GLN A 42 -7.07 -24.42 -34.65
CA GLN A 42 -7.16 -25.63 -35.46
C GLN A 42 -7.40 -26.87 -34.60
N LYS A 43 -6.68 -27.03 -33.48
CA LYS A 43 -6.89 -28.13 -32.54
C LYS A 43 -8.32 -28.15 -31.98
N GLN A 44 -8.86 -26.99 -31.61
CA GLN A 44 -10.25 -26.85 -31.16
C GLN A 44 -11.24 -27.27 -32.25
N ALA A 45 -11.01 -26.85 -33.49
CA ALA A 45 -11.83 -27.23 -34.62
C ALA A 45 -11.83 -28.75 -34.83
N ASP A 46 -10.66 -29.38 -34.78
CA ASP A 46 -10.51 -30.82 -34.99
C ASP A 46 -11.15 -31.63 -33.87
N ALA A 47 -11.01 -31.20 -32.61
CA ALA A 47 -11.61 -31.85 -31.45
C ALA A 47 -13.15 -31.78 -31.46
N THR A 48 -13.73 -30.67 -31.95
CA THR A 48 -15.18 -30.45 -31.92
C THR A 48 -15.93 -30.99 -33.13
N ARG A 49 -15.23 -31.38 -34.20
CA ARG A 49 -15.83 -31.69 -35.52
C ARG A 49 -16.93 -32.75 -35.49
N ASN A 50 -16.77 -33.76 -34.63
CA ASN A 50 -17.67 -34.92 -34.54
C ASN A 50 -18.70 -34.82 -33.40
N LEU A 51 -18.69 -33.72 -32.64
CA LEU A 51 -19.63 -33.55 -31.53
C LEU A 51 -21.05 -33.32 -32.05
N ALA A 52 -22.02 -33.94 -31.39
CA ALA A 52 -23.42 -33.75 -31.69
C ALA A 52 -23.86 -32.34 -31.27
N ILE A 53 -24.85 -31.78 -31.96
CA ILE A 53 -25.44 -30.49 -31.57
C ILE A 53 -26.68 -30.78 -30.75
N LEU A 54 -26.69 -30.31 -29.52
CA LEU A 54 -27.85 -30.29 -28.64
C LEU A 54 -28.57 -28.96 -28.82
N SER A 55 -29.90 -29.01 -28.85
CA SER A 55 -30.75 -27.83 -28.86
C SER A 55 -31.60 -27.86 -27.60
N ASP A 56 -31.36 -26.93 -26.70
CA ASP A 56 -32.25 -26.64 -25.59
C ASP A 56 -32.96 -25.31 -25.89
N GLY A 57 -34.14 -25.07 -25.32
CA GLY A 57 -35.05 -23.95 -25.64
C GLY A 57 -34.47 -22.53 -25.52
N GLY A 58 -33.18 -22.38 -25.23
CA GLY A 58 -32.43 -21.12 -25.18
C GLY A 58 -31.10 -21.09 -25.96
N GLY A 59 -30.72 -22.12 -26.73
CA GLY A 59 -29.49 -22.10 -27.54
C GLY A 59 -29.09 -23.43 -28.20
N ARG A 60 -28.09 -23.39 -29.10
CA ARG A 60 -27.51 -24.57 -29.76
C ARG A 60 -26.07 -24.76 -29.29
N TYR A 61 -25.81 -25.87 -28.63
CA TYR A 61 -24.50 -26.17 -28.04
C TYR A 61 -24.00 -27.53 -28.50
N LEU A 62 -22.70 -27.78 -28.36
CA LEU A 62 -22.13 -29.11 -28.58
C LEU A 62 -22.45 -30.04 -27.41
N SER A 63 -22.47 -31.34 -27.70
CA SER A 63 -22.81 -32.39 -26.72
C SER A 63 -21.84 -32.50 -25.56
N GLU A 64 -20.62 -32.01 -25.72
CA GLU A 64 -19.58 -32.04 -24.69
C GLU A 64 -19.14 -30.60 -24.35
N PRO A 65 -19.13 -30.22 -23.07
CA PRO A 65 -18.61 -28.94 -22.61
C PRO A 65 -17.07 -28.96 -22.50
N ILE A 66 -16.47 -27.78 -22.40
CA ILE A 66 -15.09 -27.61 -21.95
C ILE A 66 -15.10 -27.65 -20.43
N VAL A 67 -14.39 -28.61 -19.84
CA VAL A 67 -14.26 -28.72 -18.39
C VAL A 67 -12.88 -28.23 -17.97
N PHE A 68 -12.85 -27.38 -16.94
CA PHE A 68 -11.63 -26.87 -16.33
C PHE A 68 -11.29 -27.66 -15.08
N TYR A 69 -10.07 -28.19 -15.04
CA TYR A 69 -9.52 -28.89 -13.88
C TYR A 69 -8.43 -28.04 -13.22
N LEU A 70 -8.43 -28.04 -11.89
CA LEU A 70 -7.34 -27.56 -11.06
C LEU A 70 -6.95 -28.69 -10.10
N ASP A 71 -5.71 -29.17 -10.21
CA ASP A 71 -5.20 -30.30 -9.41
C ASP A 71 -6.14 -31.53 -9.43
N ASP A 72 -6.58 -31.92 -10.65
CA ASP A 72 -7.52 -33.03 -10.92
C ASP A 72 -8.94 -32.86 -10.34
N VAL A 73 -9.27 -31.69 -9.81
CA VAL A 73 -10.61 -31.32 -9.36
C VAL A 73 -11.26 -30.43 -10.42
N GLU A 74 -12.47 -30.79 -10.85
CA GLU A 74 -13.28 -29.93 -11.73
C GLU A 74 -13.63 -28.64 -10.98
N VAL A 75 -13.21 -27.49 -11.54
CA VAL A 75 -13.46 -26.16 -10.96
C VAL A 75 -14.52 -25.37 -11.70
N ASP A 76 -14.69 -25.60 -13.01
CA ASP A 76 -15.70 -24.93 -13.82
C ASP A 76 -15.95 -25.67 -15.14
N SER A 77 -17.05 -25.38 -15.82
CA SER A 77 -17.34 -25.91 -17.16
C SER A 77 -18.05 -24.89 -18.06
N LEU A 78 -17.76 -24.94 -19.35
CA LEU A 78 -18.35 -24.04 -20.36
C LEU A 78 -18.91 -24.83 -21.54
N SER A 79 -20.17 -24.59 -21.86
CA SER A 79 -20.79 -25.09 -23.08
C SER A 79 -20.16 -24.44 -24.32
N ILE A 80 -19.95 -25.23 -25.37
CA ILE A 80 -19.39 -24.75 -26.64
C ILE A 80 -20.54 -24.43 -27.59
N ASP A 81 -20.57 -23.22 -28.13
CA ASP A 81 -21.55 -22.82 -29.14
C ASP A 81 -21.44 -23.69 -30.41
N ALA A 82 -22.57 -24.12 -30.96
CA ALA A 82 -22.63 -24.98 -32.14
C ALA A 82 -21.94 -24.39 -33.38
N ASP A 83 -21.83 -23.07 -33.49
CA ASP A 83 -21.17 -22.39 -34.61
C ASP A 83 -19.64 -22.56 -34.58
N LEU A 84 -19.07 -23.03 -33.47
CA LEU A 84 -17.65 -23.34 -33.33
C LEU A 84 -17.29 -24.77 -33.78
N ARG A 85 -18.29 -25.61 -34.06
CA ARG A 85 -18.08 -27.01 -34.45
C ARG A 85 -17.22 -27.12 -35.71
N GLY A 86 -16.05 -27.73 -35.61
CA GLY A 86 -15.20 -27.94 -36.79
C GLY A 86 -14.60 -26.66 -37.38
N LYS A 87 -14.76 -25.50 -36.70
CA LYS A 87 -14.37 -24.19 -37.23
C LYS A 87 -13.18 -23.62 -36.47
N ALA A 88 -12.09 -23.38 -37.20
CA ALA A 88 -10.90 -22.74 -36.63
C ALA A 88 -11.15 -21.23 -36.45
N SER A 89 -11.68 -20.83 -35.30
CA SER A 89 -11.84 -19.42 -34.92
C SER A 89 -10.76 -19.00 -33.93
N THR A 90 -10.03 -17.93 -34.25
CA THR A 90 -9.03 -17.35 -33.35
C THR A 90 -9.64 -16.39 -32.34
N ASN A 91 -10.83 -15.86 -32.61
CA ASN A 91 -11.56 -14.97 -31.70
C ASN A 91 -12.75 -15.73 -31.14
N ILE A 92 -12.73 -15.97 -29.83
CA ILE A 92 -13.80 -16.65 -29.11
C ILE A 92 -14.35 -15.69 -28.05
N GLN A 93 -15.66 -15.66 -27.91
CA GLN A 93 -16.34 -14.96 -26.82
C GLN A 93 -16.74 -16.00 -25.77
N ILE A 94 -16.41 -15.73 -24.51
CA ILE A 94 -16.85 -16.51 -23.37
C ILE A 94 -17.95 -15.71 -22.67
N THR A 95 -19.03 -16.40 -22.30
CA THR A 95 -20.14 -15.84 -21.54
C THR A 95 -20.38 -16.70 -20.30
N GLY A 96 -20.83 -16.06 -19.23
CA GLY A 96 -21.30 -16.73 -18.02
C GLY A 96 -22.22 -15.81 -17.24
N SER A 97 -22.57 -16.19 -16.02
CA SER A 97 -23.45 -15.41 -15.17
C SER A 97 -23.00 -15.38 -13.72
N GLY A 98 -23.54 -14.43 -12.97
CA GLY A 98 -23.50 -14.38 -11.52
C GLY A 98 -24.88 -14.08 -10.97
N THR A 99 -25.08 -14.39 -9.69
CA THR A 99 -26.37 -14.29 -9.02
C THR A 99 -26.26 -13.50 -7.73
N GLY A 100 -27.36 -12.88 -7.29
CA GLY A 100 -27.36 -12.18 -6.02
C GLY A 100 -28.76 -11.74 -5.60
N SER A 101 -28.96 -11.54 -4.30
CA SER A 101 -30.24 -11.04 -3.76
C SER A 101 -30.58 -9.61 -4.20
N THR A 102 -29.56 -8.83 -4.60
CA THR A 102 -29.75 -7.50 -5.18
C THR A 102 -28.99 -7.40 -6.50
N ARG A 103 -29.41 -6.48 -7.37
CA ARG A 103 -28.74 -6.19 -8.64
C ARG A 103 -27.24 -5.92 -8.47
N ASN A 104 -26.85 -5.17 -7.44
CA ASN A 104 -25.43 -4.84 -7.22
C ASN A 104 -24.62 -6.07 -6.79
N LEU A 105 -25.18 -6.94 -5.95
CA LEU A 105 -24.53 -8.18 -5.55
C LEU A 105 -24.39 -9.14 -6.74
N ALA A 106 -25.41 -9.26 -7.58
CA ALA A 106 -25.34 -10.07 -8.80
C ALA A 106 -24.31 -9.54 -9.81
N ILE A 107 -24.15 -8.22 -9.92
CA ILE A 107 -23.10 -7.61 -10.75
C ILE A 107 -21.71 -7.94 -10.19
N GLN A 108 -21.52 -7.84 -8.88
CA GLN A 108 -20.24 -8.17 -8.24
C GLN A 108 -19.88 -9.64 -8.44
N ASP A 109 -20.82 -10.54 -8.15
CA ASP A 109 -20.66 -11.98 -8.35
C ASP A 109 -20.31 -12.33 -9.81
N ALA A 110 -21.04 -11.75 -10.78
CA ALA A 110 -20.76 -11.97 -12.20
C ALA A 110 -19.36 -11.48 -12.61
N LEU A 111 -18.91 -10.33 -12.10
CA LEU A 111 -17.58 -9.81 -12.39
C LEU A 111 -16.47 -10.62 -11.71
N ASP A 112 -16.72 -11.18 -10.53
CA ASP A 112 -15.76 -12.02 -9.82
C ASP A 112 -15.63 -13.38 -10.50
N ASN A 113 -16.74 -14.01 -10.91
CA ASN A 113 -16.74 -15.23 -11.74
C ASN A 113 -15.98 -15.00 -13.06
N MET A 114 -16.22 -13.86 -13.73
CA MET A 114 -15.50 -13.48 -14.95
C MET A 114 -13.98 -13.37 -14.71
N LYS A 115 -13.55 -12.71 -13.62
CA LYS A 115 -12.13 -12.55 -13.29
C LYS A 115 -11.47 -13.88 -12.91
N GLN A 116 -12.19 -14.75 -12.21
CA GLN A 116 -11.71 -16.07 -11.85
C GLN A 116 -11.44 -16.90 -13.09
N LEU A 117 -12.40 -16.97 -14.02
CA LEU A 117 -12.24 -17.63 -15.32
C LEU A 117 -11.08 -17.02 -16.15
N GLN A 118 -11.00 -15.69 -16.22
CA GLN A 118 -9.88 -15.02 -16.88
C GLN A 118 -8.53 -15.41 -16.27
N THR A 119 -8.45 -15.47 -14.94
CA THR A 119 -7.23 -15.85 -14.23
C THR A 119 -6.85 -17.29 -14.57
N LEU A 120 -7.79 -18.25 -14.45
CA LEU A 120 -7.56 -19.65 -14.81
C LEU A 120 -7.05 -19.81 -16.25
N LEU A 121 -7.66 -19.08 -17.20
CA LEU A 121 -7.28 -19.14 -18.62
C LEU A 121 -5.92 -18.49 -18.94
N ILE A 122 -5.52 -17.47 -18.18
CA ILE A 122 -4.21 -16.80 -18.37
C ILE A 122 -3.09 -17.58 -17.71
N THR A 123 -3.27 -18.00 -16.46
CA THR A 123 -2.19 -18.59 -15.66
C THR A 123 -1.80 -19.96 -16.21
N GLY A 124 -2.75 -20.68 -16.83
CA GLY A 124 -2.54 -22.00 -17.37
C GLY A 124 -2.08 -22.99 -16.28
N SER A 125 -1.54 -24.13 -16.71
CA SER A 125 -0.91 -25.07 -15.78
C SER A 125 0.44 -24.52 -15.34
N LEU A 126 0.67 -24.44 -14.03
CA LEU A 126 2.00 -24.11 -13.52
C LEU A 126 2.97 -25.24 -13.91
N PRO A 127 4.16 -24.93 -14.48
CA PRO A 127 5.12 -25.94 -14.91
C PRO A 127 5.79 -26.67 -13.73
N VAL A 128 5.59 -26.19 -12.50
CA VAL A 128 6.16 -26.72 -11.27
C VAL A 128 5.14 -26.62 -10.14
N LYS A 129 5.20 -27.55 -9.20
CA LYS A 129 4.41 -27.51 -7.96
C LYS A 129 4.96 -26.40 -7.06
N LEU A 130 4.10 -25.47 -6.65
CA LEU A 130 4.45 -24.42 -5.69
C LEU A 130 4.00 -24.84 -4.30
N ASP A 131 4.91 -24.82 -3.34
CA ASP A 131 4.56 -24.92 -1.93
C ASP A 131 4.58 -23.51 -1.31
N ILE A 132 3.47 -23.11 -0.71
CA ILE A 132 3.37 -21.83 0.00
C ILE A 132 4.14 -21.97 1.32
N ILE A 133 5.37 -21.45 1.35
CA ILE A 133 6.23 -21.51 2.55
C ILE A 133 5.69 -20.61 3.68
N ARG A 134 5.08 -19.47 3.31
CA ARG A 134 4.47 -18.53 4.25
C ARG A 134 3.47 -17.61 3.55
N ALA A 135 2.28 -17.48 4.11
CA ALA A 135 1.28 -16.51 3.71
C ALA A 135 0.82 -15.74 4.94
N ASP A 136 1.16 -14.46 4.99
CA ASP A 136 0.71 -13.55 6.04
C ASP A 136 -0.44 -12.71 5.48
N THR A 137 -1.68 -13.00 5.90
CA THR A 137 -2.86 -12.22 5.51
C THR A 137 -3.22 -11.24 6.61
N ILE A 138 -3.16 -9.95 6.32
CA ILE A 138 -3.57 -8.89 7.26
C ILE A 138 -4.96 -8.38 6.83
N SER A 139 -5.93 -8.48 7.75
CA SER A 139 -7.28 -7.98 7.49
C SER A 139 -7.31 -6.43 7.50
N PRO A 140 -8.02 -5.79 6.57
CA PRO A 140 -8.17 -4.33 6.53
C PRO A 140 -8.71 -3.73 7.85
N LEU A 141 -9.55 -4.47 8.58
CA LEU A 141 -10.14 -4.02 9.86
C LEU A 141 -9.06 -3.75 10.93
N LEU A 142 -8.00 -4.55 10.95
CA LEU A 142 -6.88 -4.35 11.87
C LEU A 142 -6.12 -3.05 11.53
N GLY A 143 -6.11 -2.65 10.26
CA GLY A 143 -5.51 -1.39 9.81
C GLY A 143 -6.26 -0.16 10.34
N GLU A 144 -7.59 -0.16 10.29
CA GLU A 144 -8.40 0.95 10.85
C GLU A 144 -8.25 1.07 12.37
N GLN A 145 -8.30 -0.06 13.08
CA GLN A 145 -8.08 -0.07 14.52
C GLN A 145 -6.67 0.42 14.88
N PHE A 146 -5.67 0.02 14.10
CA PHE A 146 -4.30 0.48 14.28
C PHE A 146 -4.16 1.99 14.09
N LEU A 147 -4.78 2.56 13.05
CA LEU A 147 -4.76 4.01 12.82
C LEU A 147 -5.35 4.79 14.00
N ASN A 148 -6.50 4.35 14.51
CA ASN A 148 -7.14 4.98 15.66
C ASN A 148 -6.27 4.91 16.93
N ASN A 149 -5.62 3.77 17.16
CA ASN A 149 -4.70 3.59 18.28
C ASN A 149 -3.42 4.43 18.12
N ALA A 150 -2.89 4.57 16.90
CA ALA A 150 -1.72 5.40 16.62
C ALA A 150 -2.01 6.89 16.86
N ILE A 151 -3.18 7.38 16.43
CA ILE A 151 -3.60 8.77 16.65
C ILE A 151 -3.78 9.06 18.14
N SER A 152 -4.46 8.18 18.87
CA SER A 152 -4.68 8.37 20.32
C SER A 152 -3.38 8.31 21.11
N ALA A 153 -2.52 7.32 20.83
CA ALA A 153 -1.19 7.22 21.43
C ALA A 153 -0.30 8.44 21.11
N GLY A 154 -0.33 8.91 19.86
CA GLY A 154 0.38 10.13 19.43
C GLY A 154 -0.09 11.37 20.19
N GLY A 155 -1.40 11.55 20.36
CA GLY A 155 -1.97 12.65 21.15
C GLY A 155 -1.52 12.61 22.61
N ILE A 156 -1.54 11.44 23.24
CA ILE A 156 -1.04 11.24 24.61
C ILE A 156 0.45 11.56 24.69
N ALA A 157 1.25 11.10 23.74
CA ALA A 157 2.69 11.37 23.71
C ALA A 157 3.00 12.88 23.63
N VAL A 158 2.30 13.62 22.76
CA VAL A 158 2.45 15.08 22.65
C VAL A 158 2.09 15.77 23.97
N LEU A 159 1.01 15.36 24.63
CA LEU A 159 0.62 15.92 25.94
C LEU A 159 1.66 15.64 27.02
N VAL A 160 2.20 14.42 27.09
CA VAL A 160 3.24 14.06 28.05
C VAL A 160 4.51 14.87 27.81
N VAL A 161 4.97 14.99 26.57
CA VAL A 161 6.13 15.81 26.21
C VAL A 161 5.89 17.27 26.58
N ALA A 162 4.70 17.82 26.30
CA ALA A 162 4.34 19.19 26.67
C ALA A 162 4.41 19.41 28.19
N LEU A 163 3.90 18.46 28.99
CA LEU A 163 3.95 18.53 30.45
C LEU A 163 5.38 18.48 30.99
N ILE A 164 6.22 17.61 30.44
CA ILE A 164 7.64 17.51 30.82
C ILE A 164 8.36 18.83 30.52
N LEU A 165 8.19 19.37 29.31
CA LEU A 165 8.79 20.65 28.91
C LEU A 165 8.32 21.80 29.80
N TYR A 166 7.02 21.85 30.10
CA TYR A 166 6.48 22.84 31.03
C TYR A 166 7.07 22.69 32.44
N GLY A 167 7.24 21.45 32.93
CA GLY A 167 7.86 21.17 34.22
C GLY A 167 9.31 21.66 34.32
N VAL A 168 10.10 21.44 33.27
CA VAL A 168 11.55 21.78 33.22
C VAL A 168 11.79 23.28 33.00
N TYR A 169 11.06 23.90 32.07
CA TYR A 169 11.30 25.30 31.70
C TYR A 169 10.41 26.29 32.43
N ARG A 170 9.25 25.85 32.95
CA ARG A 170 8.21 26.68 33.60
C ARG A 170 7.78 27.91 32.79
N LYS A 171 8.08 27.93 31.48
CA LYS A 171 7.80 29.02 30.55
C LYS A 171 7.18 28.46 29.28
N LEU A 172 5.89 28.72 29.08
CA LEU A 172 5.17 28.30 27.85
C LEU A 172 5.79 28.88 26.58
N ARG A 173 6.44 30.05 26.67
CA ARG A 173 7.16 30.70 25.56
C ARG A 173 8.28 29.85 24.97
N ILE A 174 8.82 28.88 25.73
CA ILE A 174 9.87 27.94 25.25
C ILE A 174 9.25 26.62 24.80
N ALA A 175 8.29 26.09 25.57
CA ALA A 175 7.67 24.80 25.28
C ALA A 175 6.87 24.79 23.97
N ILE A 176 6.15 25.87 23.66
CA ILE A 176 5.30 25.96 22.45
C ILE A 176 6.16 25.87 21.17
N PRO A 177 7.25 26.66 21.01
CA PRO A 177 8.14 26.53 19.85
C PRO A 177 8.72 25.13 19.64
N ILE A 178 9.09 24.42 20.72
CA ILE A 178 9.62 23.04 20.63
C ILE A 178 8.56 22.12 20.04
N LEU A 179 7.36 22.10 20.62
CA LEU A 179 6.27 21.25 20.12
C LEU A 179 5.89 21.59 18.69
N PHE A 180 5.81 22.89 18.36
CA PHE A 180 5.46 23.33 17.01
C PHE A 180 6.50 22.89 15.97
N THR A 181 7.79 23.05 16.28
CA THR A 181 8.87 22.63 15.36
C THR A 181 8.97 21.11 15.23
N ALA A 182 8.69 20.35 16.30
CA ALA A 182 8.59 18.89 16.23
C ALA A 182 7.43 18.42 15.33
N LEU A 183 6.26 19.07 15.39
CA LEU A 183 5.14 18.77 14.48
C LEU A 183 5.47 19.12 13.02
N LEU A 184 6.14 20.24 12.79
CA LEU A 184 6.64 20.61 11.45
C LEU A 184 7.64 19.58 10.92
N GLU A 185 8.49 19.02 11.78
CA GLU A 185 9.42 17.96 11.39
C GLU A 185 8.71 16.71 10.90
N ILE A 186 7.69 16.24 11.64
CA ILE A 186 6.83 15.13 11.20
C ILE A 186 6.23 15.44 9.81
N TYR A 187 5.69 16.65 9.64
CA TYR A 187 5.10 17.07 8.37
C TYR A 187 6.11 17.03 7.22
N LEU A 188 7.33 17.54 7.43
CA LEU A 188 8.40 17.52 6.42
C LEU A 188 8.86 16.10 6.09
N VAL A 189 9.03 15.24 7.09
CA VAL A 189 9.41 13.83 6.91
C VAL A 189 8.37 13.10 6.07
N LEU A 190 7.08 13.28 6.38
CA LEU A 190 5.98 12.71 5.59
C LEU A 190 5.96 13.28 4.16
N GLY A 191 6.18 14.59 4.00
CA GLY A 191 6.24 15.23 2.69
C GLY A 191 7.35 14.65 1.81
N VAL A 192 8.54 14.44 2.36
CA VAL A 192 9.65 13.81 1.62
C VAL A 192 9.39 12.32 1.37
N ALA A 193 8.78 11.61 2.31
CA ALA A 193 8.41 10.21 2.12
C ALA A 193 7.45 10.02 0.92
N VAL A 194 6.50 10.94 0.72
CA VAL A 194 5.62 10.95 -0.45
C VAL A 194 6.40 11.15 -1.75
N ILE A 195 7.36 12.07 -1.77
CA ILE A 195 8.20 12.34 -2.97
C ILE A 195 9.00 11.11 -3.37
N ILE A 196 9.55 10.38 -2.39
CA ILE A 196 10.37 9.18 -2.61
C ILE A 196 9.50 7.93 -2.82
N ARG A 197 8.16 8.05 -2.70
CA ARG A 197 7.20 6.93 -2.77
C ARG A 197 7.52 5.82 -1.77
N GLN A 198 7.95 6.21 -0.58
CA GLN A 198 8.23 5.28 0.50
C GLN A 198 6.93 4.79 1.13
N ASN A 199 6.80 3.47 1.30
CA ASN A 199 5.69 2.90 2.07
C ASN A 199 5.90 3.18 3.57
N ILE A 200 4.86 3.69 4.23
CA ILE A 200 4.86 3.92 5.67
C ILE A 200 4.25 2.68 6.33
N ASP A 201 5.13 1.73 6.68
CA ASP A 201 4.78 0.57 7.49
C ASP A 201 5.04 0.85 8.98
N LEU A 202 4.80 -0.15 9.82
CA LEU A 202 4.98 -0.03 11.28
C LEU A 202 6.42 0.35 11.66
N ALA A 203 7.41 -0.22 10.96
CA ALA A 203 8.81 0.06 11.19
C ALA A 203 9.16 1.51 10.81
N ALA A 204 8.64 1.98 9.68
CA ALA A 204 8.79 3.36 9.24
C ALA A 204 8.23 4.35 10.27
N ILE A 205 7.05 4.09 10.84
CA ILE A 205 6.43 4.91 11.90
C ILE A 205 7.34 4.97 13.13
N ALA A 206 7.88 3.83 13.57
CA ALA A 206 8.82 3.81 14.69
C ALA A 206 10.06 4.68 14.43
N GLY A 207 10.55 4.72 13.18
CA GLY A 207 11.68 5.55 12.81
C GLY A 207 11.37 7.04 12.79
N ILE A 208 10.14 7.42 12.42
CA ILE A 208 9.66 8.80 12.54
C ILE A 208 9.62 9.23 14.01
N ILE A 209 9.09 8.37 14.89
CA ILE A 209 9.05 8.64 16.34
C ILE A 209 10.46 8.80 16.90
N ALA A 210 11.39 7.93 16.51
CA ALA A 210 12.79 8.03 16.90
C ALA A 210 13.42 9.36 16.44
N ALA A 211 13.24 9.74 15.18
CA ALA A 211 13.76 10.99 14.64
C ALA A 211 13.20 12.22 15.38
N VAL A 212 11.88 12.26 15.61
CA VAL A 212 11.25 13.36 16.36
C VAL A 212 11.73 13.41 17.81
N GLY A 213 11.90 12.26 18.46
CA GLY A 213 12.45 12.18 19.81
C GLY A 213 13.84 12.79 19.90
N THR A 214 14.73 12.46 18.95
CA THR A 214 16.04 13.11 18.87
C THR A 214 15.93 14.60 18.54
N GLY A 215 14.90 15.02 17.81
CA GLY A 215 14.65 16.44 17.52
C GLY A 215 14.24 17.25 18.73
N VAL A 216 13.37 16.72 19.58
CA VAL A 216 13.02 17.37 20.85
C VAL A 216 14.24 17.46 21.77
N ASP A 217 15.09 16.42 21.81
CA ASP A 217 16.34 16.43 22.56
C ASP A 217 17.31 17.52 22.07
N ASP A 218 17.55 17.59 20.75
CA ASP A 218 18.39 18.63 20.14
C ASP A 218 17.86 20.04 20.45
N GLN A 219 16.54 20.23 20.46
CA GLN A 219 15.91 21.51 20.80
C GLN A 219 16.07 21.88 22.28
N ILE A 220 16.03 20.90 23.18
CA ILE A 220 16.36 21.08 24.60
C ILE A 220 17.82 21.51 24.74
N VAL A 221 18.76 20.85 24.05
CA VAL A 221 20.18 21.23 24.06
C VAL A 221 20.39 22.66 23.56
N ILE A 222 19.75 23.05 22.45
CA ILE A 222 19.80 24.43 21.93
C ILE A 222 19.29 25.42 22.99
N THR A 223 18.18 25.09 23.65
CA THR A 223 17.55 25.96 24.64
C THR A 223 18.40 26.12 25.90
N ASP A 224 18.93 25.03 26.45
CA ASP A 224 19.71 25.06 27.69
C ASP A 224 21.03 25.82 27.49
N GLU A 225 21.68 25.64 26.34
CA GLU A 225 22.89 26.37 25.99
C GLU A 225 22.58 27.86 25.69
N ALA A 226 21.44 28.17 25.06
CA ALA A 226 20.96 29.53 24.87
C ALA A 226 20.71 30.27 26.19
N LEU A 227 20.04 29.63 27.15
CA LEU A 227 19.73 30.16 28.48
C LEU A 227 20.93 30.20 29.43
N ASN A 228 22.11 29.74 29.00
CA ASN A 228 23.32 29.63 29.83
C ASN A 228 23.10 28.87 31.15
N ARG A 229 22.23 27.85 31.14
CA ARG A 229 21.98 27.03 32.34
C ARG A 229 23.21 26.23 32.79
N GLY A 230 24.26 26.18 31.97
CA GLY A 230 25.58 25.62 32.31
C GLY A 230 26.51 26.56 33.11
N GLY A 231 26.09 27.79 33.43
CA GLY A 231 26.80 28.65 34.40
C GLY A 231 28.15 29.20 33.96
N ARG A 232 28.37 29.44 32.66
CA ARG A 232 29.63 30.02 32.15
C ARG A 232 29.41 31.48 31.79
N GLU A 233 29.88 32.40 32.63
CA GLU A 233 29.79 33.84 32.38
C GLU A 233 30.66 34.25 31.16
N ASP A 234 30.18 35.23 30.39
CA ASP A 234 30.84 35.86 29.22
C ASP A 234 31.08 35.05 27.94
N VAL A 235 30.22 34.08 27.61
CA VAL A 235 30.21 33.52 26.25
C VAL A 235 29.16 34.19 25.37
N ALA A 236 29.60 34.72 24.22
CA ALA A 236 28.72 35.28 23.19
C ALA A 236 27.67 34.26 22.71
N TRP A 237 26.46 34.75 22.42
CA TRP A 237 25.34 33.94 21.89
C TRP A 237 25.75 32.99 20.76
N ARG A 238 26.54 33.50 19.81
CA ARG A 238 27.02 32.73 18.65
C ARG A 238 27.82 31.51 19.06
N ASP A 239 28.61 31.59 20.11
CA ASP A 239 29.45 30.48 20.55
C ASP A 239 28.67 29.47 21.38
N ARG A 240 27.63 29.90 22.10
CA ARG A 240 26.64 29.02 22.73
C ARG A 240 25.95 28.16 21.67
N ILE A 241 25.38 28.79 20.63
CA ILE A 241 24.72 28.06 19.55
C ILE A 241 25.69 27.13 18.80
N LYS A 242 26.92 27.57 18.52
CA LYS A 242 27.94 26.68 17.91
C LYS A 242 28.20 25.42 18.75
N ARG A 243 28.25 25.54 20.09
CA ARG A 243 28.43 24.38 20.98
C ARG A 243 27.24 23.44 20.90
N ALA A 244 26.02 23.96 20.94
CA ALA A 244 24.82 23.14 20.76
C ALA A 244 24.87 22.38 19.42
N PHE A 245 25.18 23.06 18.32
CA PHE A 245 25.29 22.40 17.02
C PHE A 245 26.44 21.39 16.95
N PHE A 246 27.55 21.60 17.65
CA PHE A 246 28.63 20.60 17.71
C PHE A 246 28.15 19.29 18.35
N ILE A 247 27.36 19.36 19.43
CA ILE A 247 26.75 18.18 20.08
C ILE A 247 25.75 17.51 19.12
N ILE A 248 24.88 18.30 18.48
CA ILE A 248 23.86 17.82 17.54
C ILE A 248 24.49 17.10 16.34
N PHE A 249 25.54 17.68 15.73
CA PHE A 249 26.23 17.03 14.62
C PHE A 249 26.91 15.72 15.07
N GLY A 250 27.49 15.67 16.28
CA GLY A 250 28.03 14.44 16.83
C GLY A 250 26.98 13.34 16.97
N SER A 251 25.81 13.69 17.52
CA SER A 251 24.66 12.78 17.64
C SER A 251 24.16 12.32 16.27
N TYR A 252 24.00 13.24 15.31
CA TYR A 252 23.60 12.95 13.94
C TYR A 252 24.48 11.87 13.29
N PHE A 253 25.80 12.04 13.31
CA PHE A 253 26.71 11.05 12.72
C PHE A 253 26.58 9.69 13.41
N SER A 254 26.39 9.65 14.73
CA SER A 254 26.18 8.39 15.45
C SER A 254 24.91 7.67 15.00
N VAL A 255 23.82 8.41 14.76
CA VAL A 255 22.56 7.85 14.26
C VAL A 255 22.74 7.32 12.83
N ILE A 256 23.37 8.08 11.93
CA ILE A 256 23.61 7.62 10.56
C ILE A 256 24.47 6.34 10.55
N VAL A 257 25.55 6.30 11.34
CA VAL A 257 26.42 5.11 11.43
C VAL A 257 25.67 3.92 12.01
N SER A 258 24.87 4.10 13.06
CA SER A 258 24.10 3.00 13.68
C SER A 258 22.97 2.47 12.79
N MET A 259 22.35 3.31 11.96
CA MET A 259 21.30 2.89 11.03
C MET A 259 21.85 2.22 9.77
N THR A 260 23.12 2.45 9.42
CA THR A 260 23.73 1.93 8.17
C THR A 260 23.68 0.40 8.07
N PRO A 261 24.06 -0.38 9.10
CA PRO A 261 23.93 -1.84 9.06
C PRO A 261 22.49 -2.32 8.87
N LEU A 262 21.50 -1.63 9.43
CA LEU A 262 20.07 -2.00 9.33
C LEU A 262 19.51 -1.85 7.91
N LEU A 263 20.15 -1.06 7.05
CA LEU A 263 19.78 -1.00 5.63
C LEU A 263 20.11 -2.30 4.88
N PHE A 264 21.14 -3.01 5.34
CA PHE A 264 21.64 -4.25 4.72
C PHE A 264 21.22 -5.51 5.50
N ALA A 265 20.95 -5.37 6.80
CA ALA A 265 20.57 -6.46 7.68
C ALA A 265 19.04 -6.67 7.70
N GLY A 266 18.60 -7.86 7.28
CA GLY A 266 17.22 -8.33 7.48
C GLY A 266 16.27 -7.86 6.38
N ALA A 267 15.83 -8.82 5.55
CA ALA A 267 14.89 -8.63 4.46
C ALA A 267 13.65 -7.79 4.89
N GLY A 268 13.59 -6.54 4.43
CA GLY A 268 12.42 -5.65 4.49
C GLY A 268 12.09 -5.04 5.85
N LEU A 269 12.07 -5.85 6.93
CA LEU A 269 11.40 -5.49 8.19
C LEU A 269 12.00 -4.29 8.92
N LEU A 270 13.33 -4.14 8.90
CA LEU A 270 14.04 -3.04 9.60
C LEU A 270 14.47 -1.92 8.64
N ARG A 271 14.35 -2.16 7.34
CA ARG A 271 14.80 -1.22 6.32
C ARG A 271 13.94 0.05 6.33
N GLY A 272 12.63 -0.09 6.51
CA GLY A 272 11.71 1.04 6.64
C GLY A 272 12.09 1.96 7.79
N PHE A 273 12.38 1.37 8.97
CA PHE A 273 12.83 2.08 10.17
C PHE A 273 14.14 2.84 9.94
N ALA A 274 15.15 2.18 9.36
CA ALA A 274 16.44 2.80 9.12
C ALA A 274 16.34 3.99 8.16
N ILE A 275 15.60 3.84 7.06
CA ILE A 275 15.41 4.90 6.06
C ILE A 275 14.67 6.09 6.68
N THR A 276 13.54 5.88 7.37
CA THR A 276 12.79 7.00 7.96
C THR A 276 13.56 7.69 9.07
N THR A 277 14.31 6.96 9.89
CA THR A 277 15.14 7.55 10.95
C THR A 277 16.25 8.41 10.35
N MET A 278 17.02 7.89 9.40
CA MET A 278 18.09 8.67 8.74
C MET A 278 17.54 9.93 8.07
N LEU A 279 16.42 9.79 7.35
CA LEU A 279 15.76 10.89 6.67
C LEU A 279 15.24 11.93 7.66
N GLY A 280 14.59 11.49 8.74
CA GLY A 280 14.06 12.36 9.78
C GLY A 280 15.14 13.16 10.49
N VAL A 281 16.20 12.51 10.97
CA VAL A 281 17.29 13.24 11.65
C VAL A 281 18.03 14.16 10.66
N SER A 282 18.17 13.77 9.38
CA SER A 282 18.77 14.65 8.36
C SER A 282 17.93 15.91 8.11
N ILE A 283 16.62 15.76 7.84
CA ILE A 283 15.70 16.91 7.72
C ILE A 283 15.76 17.77 8.97
N GLY A 284 15.79 17.10 10.11
CA GLY A 284 15.99 17.71 11.40
C GLY A 284 17.16 18.68 11.46
N VAL A 285 18.36 18.11 11.42
CA VAL A 285 19.64 18.81 11.61
C VAL A 285 19.85 19.91 10.57
N PHE A 286 19.45 19.68 9.32
CA PHE A 286 19.67 20.64 8.24
C PHE A 286 18.59 21.71 8.12
N ILE A 287 17.37 21.47 8.61
CA ILE A 287 16.22 22.37 8.40
C ILE A 287 15.60 22.80 9.73
N THR A 288 15.08 21.86 10.52
CA THR A 288 14.26 22.21 11.70
C THR A 288 15.08 22.76 12.86
N ARG A 289 16.28 22.23 13.14
CA ARG A 289 17.15 22.74 14.23
C ARG A 289 17.68 24.15 13.95
N PRO A 290 18.19 24.49 12.75
CA PRO A 290 18.56 25.86 12.41
C PRO A 290 17.39 26.84 12.52
N ALA A 291 16.20 26.44 12.04
CA ALA A 291 14.99 27.25 12.17
C ALA A 291 14.60 27.45 13.64
N TYR A 292 14.68 26.40 14.47
CA TYR A 292 14.43 26.49 15.90
C TYR A 292 15.42 27.40 16.61
N ALA A 293 16.72 27.28 16.34
CA ALA A 293 17.74 28.15 16.93
C ALA A 293 17.48 29.64 16.63
N LYS A 294 16.97 29.96 15.43
CA LYS A 294 16.52 31.32 15.08
C LYS A 294 15.28 31.76 15.86
N ILE A 295 14.32 30.88 16.08
CA ILE A 295 13.15 31.18 16.93
C ILE A 295 13.60 31.48 18.36
N VAL A 296 14.52 30.68 18.91
CA VAL A 296 15.07 30.91 20.26
C VAL A 296 15.86 32.21 20.33
N GLU A 297 16.65 32.56 19.30
CA GLU A 297 17.34 33.86 19.21
C GLU A 297 16.35 35.03 19.30
N ILE A 298 15.20 34.96 18.61
CA ILE A 298 14.17 36.03 18.66
C ILE A 298 13.49 36.08 20.04
N LEU A 299 13.28 34.94 20.69
CA LEU A 299 12.54 34.86 21.96
C LEU A 299 13.39 35.21 23.19
N ILE A 300 14.70 35.02 23.11
CA ILE A 300 15.64 35.15 24.23
C ILE A 300 16.65 36.29 24.00
N GLY A 301 16.96 36.60 22.74
CA GLY A 301 17.98 37.59 22.36
C GLY A 301 17.51 39.05 22.35
N GLU A 302 16.51 39.42 23.16
CA GLU A 302 16.27 40.83 23.47
C GLU A 302 17.25 41.30 24.54
N ASP A 303 18.31 41.98 24.10
CA ASP A 303 18.92 43.16 24.72
C ASP A 303 19.41 44.11 23.60
#